data_AF-A0A1Y1Q4B5-F1
#
_entry.id   AF-A0A1Y1Q4B5-F1
#
_cell.length_a   1.000
_cell.length_b   1.000
_cell.length_c   1.000
_cell.angle_alpha   90.00
_cell.angle_beta   90.00
_cell.angle_gamma   90.00
#
_symmetry.space_group_name_H-M   'P 1'
#
loop_
_entity.id
_entity.type
_entity.pdbx_description
1 polymer ?
#
loop_
_entity_poly.entity_id
_entity_poly.type
_entity_poly.pdbx_seq_one_letter_code
_entity_poly.pdbx_strand_id
1 'polypeptide(L)'
;MIQNLLGEQRLPARLLLERVPSAMAAKRRAQIKTRGRKTGQIPNRQSLALCEFTRLITNVPKTRFSVDEALVLEAARWQIELLFKRWKSQAKLGTSSSQQPWRILGEIEAKLLAVLVPHWVILLGCWNHLNRSLIKAAQVIRGLAPLLAVSFGHLAKLTEALRVILNGLTHGCRTPSRRQHRNTW
;
A
#
# COMPACT_ATOMS: atom_id res chain seq x y z
N MET A 1 21.52 -26.26 -14.19
CA MET A 1 20.38 -25.43 -13.75
C MET A 1 20.64 -25.07 -12.28
N ILE A 2 21.15 -23.88 -11.99
CA ILE A 2 21.53 -23.49 -10.61
C ILE A 2 20.25 -23.12 -9.86
N GLN A 3 19.77 -24.02 -9.00
CA GLN A 3 18.69 -23.73 -8.08
C GLN A 3 19.26 -22.95 -6.90
N ASN A 4 18.91 -21.67 -6.78
CA ASN A 4 19.30 -20.87 -5.63
C ASN A 4 18.36 -21.22 -4.48
N LEU A 5 18.88 -21.83 -3.42
CA LEU A 5 18.10 -22.25 -2.26
C LEU A 5 18.04 -21.11 -1.24
N LEU A 6 16.85 -20.74 -0.76
CA LEU A 6 16.63 -19.63 0.17
C LEU A 6 16.29 -20.12 1.58
N GLY A 7 16.95 -19.53 2.59
CA GLY A 7 16.67 -19.77 4.01
C GLY A 7 17.09 -21.15 4.52
N GLU A 8 16.83 -21.43 5.80
CA GLU A 8 17.16 -22.72 6.43
C GLU A 8 16.44 -23.91 5.76
N GLN A 9 15.22 -23.67 5.28
CA GLN A 9 14.41 -24.66 4.57
C GLN A 9 14.85 -24.89 3.12
N ARG A 10 15.89 -24.19 2.64
CA ARG A 10 16.46 -24.36 1.29
C ARG A 10 15.40 -24.37 0.19
N LEU A 11 14.51 -23.38 0.21
CA LEU A 11 13.42 -23.32 -0.77
C LEU A 11 13.98 -22.97 -2.15
N PRO A 12 13.59 -23.68 -3.23
CA PRO A 12 14.02 -23.33 -4.57
C PRO A 12 13.50 -21.93 -4.91
N ALA A 13 14.43 -21.03 -5.23
CA ALA A 13 14.15 -19.64 -5.51
C ALA A 13 14.90 -19.18 -6.76
N ARG A 14 14.40 -18.10 -7.34
CA ARG A 14 15.03 -17.38 -8.44
C ARG A 14 15.25 -15.91 -8.05
N LEU A 15 16.37 -15.38 -8.52
CA LEU A 15 16.70 -13.97 -8.43
C LEU A 15 16.25 -13.29 -9.73
N LEU A 16 15.46 -12.23 -9.60
CA LEU A 16 15.04 -11.36 -10.70
C LEU A 16 15.79 -10.04 -10.58
N LEU A 17 16.37 -9.60 -11.69
CA LEU A 17 17.15 -8.37 -11.78
C LEU A 17 16.60 -7.52 -12.93
N GLU A 18 16.20 -6.30 -12.61
CA GLU A 18 15.78 -5.32 -13.61
C GLU A 18 16.71 -4.11 -13.53
N ARG A 19 17.28 -3.69 -14.67
CA ARG A 19 18.16 -2.51 -14.71
C ARG A 19 17.35 -1.24 -14.45
N VAL A 20 17.86 -0.37 -13.59
CA VAL A 20 17.25 0.94 -13.34
C VAL A 20 17.93 2.04 -14.14
N PRO A 21 17.22 3.16 -14.43
CA PRO A 21 17.84 4.31 -15.06
C PRO A 21 19.09 4.79 -14.32
N SER A 22 20.09 5.29 -15.07
CA SER A 22 21.39 5.71 -14.55
C SER A 22 21.28 6.72 -13.40
N ALA A 23 20.32 7.65 -13.49
CA ALA A 23 20.03 8.62 -12.43
C ALA A 23 19.57 7.95 -11.11
N MET A 24 18.73 6.91 -11.20
CA MET A 24 18.29 6.14 -10.02
C MET A 24 19.45 5.34 -9.42
N ALA A 25 20.27 4.70 -10.27
CA ALA A 25 21.46 3.98 -9.82
C ALA A 25 22.46 4.91 -9.11
N ALA A 26 22.69 6.11 -9.64
CA ALA A 26 23.53 7.14 -9.02
C ALA A 26 22.98 7.58 -7.66
N LYS A 27 21.66 7.82 -7.56
CA LYS A 27 20.98 8.14 -6.30
C LYS A 27 21.16 7.03 -5.26
N ARG A 28 20.96 5.75 -5.66
CA ARG A 28 21.16 4.58 -4.78
C ARG A 28 22.60 4.48 -4.30
N ARG A 29 23.60 4.67 -5.18
CA ARG A 29 25.02 4.70 -4.81
C ARG A 29 25.33 5.80 -3.79
N ALA A 30 24.78 7.01 -4.00
CA ALA A 30 24.96 8.11 -3.05
C ALA A 30 24.36 7.77 -1.68
N GLN A 31 23.16 7.19 -1.63
CA GLN A 31 22.51 6.79 -0.39
C GLN A 31 23.32 5.73 0.38
N ILE A 32 23.84 4.71 -0.29
CA ILE A 32 24.65 3.67 0.34
C ILE A 32 25.97 4.26 0.87
N LYS A 33 26.62 5.16 0.12
CA LYS A 33 27.82 5.87 0.60
C LYS A 33 27.53 6.73 1.84
N THR A 34 26.42 7.48 1.84
CA THR A 34 26.02 8.29 3.00
C THR A 34 25.72 7.42 4.22
N ARG A 35 25.02 6.29 4.04
CA ARG A 35 24.77 5.34 5.13
C ARG A 35 26.09 4.78 5.67
N GLY A 36 26.98 4.37 4.78
CA GLY A 36 28.31 3.87 5.14
C GLY A 36 29.12 4.87 5.97
N ARG A 37 29.14 6.15 5.59
CA ARG A 37 29.77 7.22 6.38
C ARG A 37 29.20 7.33 7.80
N LYS A 38 27.86 7.24 7.94
CA LYS A 38 27.21 7.30 9.27
C LYS A 38 27.53 6.08 10.15
N THR A 39 27.78 4.92 9.55
CA THR A 39 28.04 3.67 10.27
C THR A 39 29.52 3.27 10.30
N GLY A 40 30.42 4.11 9.80
CA GLY A 40 31.86 3.82 9.70
C GLY A 40 32.24 2.72 8.70
N GLN A 41 31.36 2.38 7.76
CA GLN A 41 31.56 1.29 6.79
C GLN A 41 31.76 1.82 5.37
N ILE A 42 32.72 1.26 4.64
CA ILE A 42 32.96 1.58 3.23
C ILE A 42 32.20 0.56 2.36
N PRO A 43 31.28 0.99 1.48
CA PRO A 43 30.58 0.08 0.58
C PRO A 43 31.54 -0.60 -0.40
N ASN A 44 31.51 -1.93 -0.48
CA ASN A 44 32.34 -2.68 -1.42
C ASN A 44 31.87 -2.55 -2.88
N ARG A 45 32.73 -2.96 -3.83
CA ARG A 45 32.44 -2.87 -5.28
C ARG A 45 31.16 -3.60 -5.69
N GLN A 46 30.91 -4.79 -5.13
CA GLN A 46 29.71 -5.58 -5.43
C GLN A 46 28.43 -4.87 -5.00
N SER A 47 28.42 -4.27 -3.81
CA SER A 47 27.26 -3.50 -3.30
C SER A 47 26.95 -2.28 -4.16
N LEU A 48 27.99 -1.61 -4.66
CA LEU A 48 27.84 -0.48 -5.59
C LEU A 48 27.35 -0.93 -6.97
N ALA A 49 27.82 -2.07 -7.48
CA ALA A 49 27.36 -2.65 -8.75
C ALA A 49 25.88 -3.03 -8.67
N LEU A 50 25.43 -3.59 -7.55
CA LEU A 50 24.03 -3.96 -7.36
C LEU A 50 23.06 -2.76 -7.31
N CYS A 51 23.55 -1.52 -7.16
CA CYS A 51 22.71 -0.33 -7.24
C CYS A 51 22.08 -0.12 -8.62
N GLU A 52 22.65 -0.74 -9.66
CA GLU A 52 22.14 -0.69 -11.04
C GLU A 52 20.86 -1.50 -11.24
N PHE A 53 20.45 -2.30 -10.26
CA PHE A 53 19.33 -3.22 -10.42
C PHE A 53 18.29 -3.04 -9.31
N THR A 54 17.01 -3.11 -9.68
CA THR A 54 15.96 -3.56 -8.76
C THR A 54 16.07 -5.08 -8.66
N ARG A 55 16.05 -5.60 -7.44
CA ARG A 55 16.35 -7.01 -7.15
C ARG A 55 15.20 -7.63 -6.39
N LEU A 56 14.63 -8.70 -6.93
CA LEU A 56 13.55 -9.46 -6.29
C LEU A 56 13.98 -10.92 -6.16
N ILE A 57 13.60 -11.55 -5.05
CA ILE A 57 13.79 -12.99 -4.86
C ILE A 57 12.41 -13.62 -4.68
N THR A 58 12.16 -14.71 -5.40
CA THR A 58 10.87 -15.41 -5.33
C THR A 58 11.04 -16.90 -5.53
N ASN A 59 10.22 -17.70 -4.84
CA ASN A 59 10.08 -19.15 -5.07
C ASN A 59 9.03 -19.48 -6.14
N VAL A 60 8.40 -18.47 -6.74
CA VAL A 60 7.38 -18.68 -7.76
C VAL A 60 8.04 -19.06 -9.09
N PRO A 61 7.61 -20.15 -9.77
CA PRO A 61 8.18 -20.58 -11.04
C PRO A 61 8.09 -19.53 -12.15
N LYS A 62 9.04 -19.58 -13.10
CA LYS A 62 9.07 -18.71 -14.28
C LYS A 62 7.81 -18.82 -15.15
N THR A 63 7.13 -19.97 -15.12
CA THR A 63 5.89 -20.21 -15.85
C THR A 63 4.69 -19.42 -15.33
N ARG A 64 4.73 -18.88 -14.10
CA ARG A 64 3.61 -18.11 -13.54
C ARG A 64 3.68 -16.62 -13.80
N PHE A 65 4.88 -16.06 -13.89
CA PHE A 65 5.05 -14.64 -14.21
C PHE A 65 6.46 -14.31 -14.72
N SER A 66 6.50 -13.27 -15.56
CA SER A 66 7.68 -12.60 -16.10
C SER A 66 8.34 -11.66 -15.07
N VAL A 67 9.50 -11.09 -15.42
CA VAL A 67 10.16 -10.09 -14.56
C VAL A 67 9.31 -8.83 -14.44
N ASP A 68 8.71 -8.37 -15.54
CA ASP A 68 7.87 -7.17 -15.57
C ASP A 68 6.63 -7.31 -14.69
N GLU A 69 5.96 -8.47 -14.76
CA GLU A 69 4.82 -8.77 -13.89
C GLU A 69 5.24 -8.84 -12.41
N ALA A 70 6.44 -9.36 -12.11
CA ALA A 70 6.95 -9.38 -10.74
C ALA A 70 7.19 -7.96 -10.19
N LEU A 71 7.62 -7.02 -11.03
CA LEU A 71 7.78 -5.61 -10.63
C LEU A 71 6.43 -4.95 -10.37
N VAL A 72 5.40 -5.26 -11.17
CA VAL A 72 4.02 -4.79 -10.92
C VAL A 72 3.51 -5.31 -9.58
N LEU A 73 3.73 -6.60 -9.29
CA LEU A 73 3.36 -7.20 -8.01
C LEU A 73 4.10 -6.56 -6.83
N GLU A 74 5.38 -6.21 -7.00
CA GLU A 74 6.15 -5.54 -5.96
C GLU A 74 5.64 -4.12 -5.69
N ALA A 75 5.30 -3.38 -6.74
CA ALA A 75 4.65 -2.08 -6.61
C ALA A 75 3.29 -2.20 -5.91
N ALA A 76 2.47 -3.19 -6.27
CA ALA A 76 1.19 -3.47 -5.62
C ALA A 76 1.37 -3.81 -4.13
N ARG A 77 2.39 -4.61 -3.79
CA ARG A 77 2.75 -4.91 -2.39
C ARG A 77 3.04 -3.64 -1.59
N TRP A 78 3.79 -2.69 -2.14
CA TRP A 78 4.00 -1.39 -1.49
C TRP A 78 2.71 -0.61 -1.29
N GLN A 79 1.80 -0.60 -2.27
CA GLN A 79 0.50 0.07 -2.12
C GLN A 79 -0.31 -0.56 -0.97
N ILE A 80 -0.31 -1.88 -0.86
CA ILE A 80 -0.94 -2.61 0.25
C ILE A 80 -0.28 -2.22 1.59
N GLU A 81 1.05 -2.17 1.66
CA GLU A 81 1.77 -1.76 2.86
C GLU A 81 1.42 -0.33 3.29
N LEU A 82 1.36 0.61 2.35
CA LEU A 82 0.96 1.99 2.60
C LEU A 82 -0.50 2.09 3.05
N LEU A 83 -1.39 1.28 2.47
CA LEU A 83 -2.79 1.18 2.89
C LEU A 83 -2.88 0.72 4.34
N PHE A 84 -2.20 -0.38 4.71
CA PHE A 84 -2.17 -0.86 6.08
C PHE A 84 -1.55 0.15 7.04
N LYS A 85 -0.47 0.82 6.65
CA LYS A 85 0.14 1.88 7.47
C LYS A 85 -0.85 3.01 7.75
N ARG A 86 -1.63 3.41 6.75
CA ARG A 86 -2.71 4.40 6.91
C ARG A 86 -3.81 3.89 7.83
N TRP A 87 -4.28 2.66 7.64
CA TRP A 87 -5.33 2.07 8.49
C TRP A 87 -4.91 1.95 9.95
N LYS A 88 -3.67 1.52 10.22
CA LYS A 88 -3.13 1.48 11.59
C LYS A 88 -3.12 2.86 12.23
N SER A 89 -2.76 3.91 11.49
CA SER A 89 -2.78 5.28 11.99
C SER A 89 -4.19 5.83 12.20
N GLN A 90 -5.12 5.59 11.27
CA GLN A 90 -6.45 6.19 11.28
C GLN A 90 -7.43 5.50 12.23
N ALA A 91 -7.40 4.16 12.27
CA ALA A 91 -8.30 3.36 13.11
C ALA A 91 -7.62 2.87 14.40
N LYS A 92 -6.35 3.23 14.62
CA LYS A 92 -5.56 2.82 15.78
C LYS A 92 -5.62 1.30 16.01
N LEU A 93 -5.41 0.53 14.93
CA LEU A 93 -5.51 -0.94 14.92
C LEU A 93 -4.54 -1.62 15.90
N GLY A 94 -3.41 -0.96 16.23
CA GLY A 94 -2.41 -1.48 17.16
C GLY A 94 -2.64 -1.12 18.62
N THR A 95 -3.75 -0.48 18.97
CA THR A 95 -4.05 -0.07 20.35
C THR A 95 -5.43 -0.56 20.74
N SER A 96 -5.58 -1.00 21.99
CA SER A 96 -6.86 -1.36 22.61
C SER A 96 -6.89 -0.74 24.00
N SER A 97 -8.06 -0.27 24.45
CA SER A 97 -8.24 0.13 25.85
C SER A 97 -8.55 -1.07 26.75
N SER A 98 -8.91 -2.21 26.18
CA SER A 98 -9.16 -3.45 26.90
C SER A 98 -7.90 -4.31 27.00
N GLN A 99 -7.75 -4.98 28.14
CA GLN A 99 -6.76 -6.03 28.37
C GLN A 99 -7.34 -7.45 28.17
N GLN A 100 -8.64 -7.57 27.93
CA GLN A 100 -9.32 -8.86 27.77
C GLN A 100 -9.17 -9.36 26.33
N PRO A 101 -8.57 -10.54 26.07
CA PRO A 101 -8.26 -11.02 24.71
C PRO A 101 -9.45 -11.01 23.75
N TRP A 102 -10.62 -11.46 24.19
CA TRP A 102 -11.82 -11.51 23.36
C TRP A 102 -12.36 -10.12 22.99
N ARG A 103 -12.23 -9.14 23.89
CA ARG A 103 -12.58 -7.74 23.59
C ARG A 103 -11.60 -7.12 22.61
N ILE A 104 -10.31 -7.43 22.74
CA ILE A 104 -9.27 -6.99 21.80
C ILE A 104 -9.55 -7.52 20.39
N LEU A 105 -9.89 -8.81 20.27
CA LEU A 105 -10.24 -9.42 18.98
C LEU A 105 -11.45 -8.73 18.34
N GLY A 106 -12.55 -8.58 19.07
CA GLY A 106 -13.74 -7.89 18.56
C GLY A 106 -13.48 -6.42 18.21
N GLU A 107 -12.65 -5.70 18.99
CA GLU A 107 -12.25 -4.32 18.68
C GLU A 107 -11.42 -4.26 17.39
N ILE A 108 -10.49 -5.19 17.18
CA ILE A 108 -9.70 -5.28 15.96
C ILE A 108 -10.60 -5.55 14.76
N GLU A 109 -11.52 -6.51 14.84
CA GLU A 109 -12.47 -6.84 13.77
C GLU A 109 -13.37 -5.64 13.43
N ALA A 110 -13.95 -5.00 14.45
CA ALA A 110 -14.78 -3.81 14.25
C ALA A 110 -14.00 -2.67 13.60
N LYS A 111 -12.76 -2.41 14.04
CA LYS A 111 -11.89 -1.40 13.44
C LYS A 111 -11.49 -1.75 12.00
N LEU A 112 -11.25 -3.02 11.70
CA LEU A 112 -10.96 -3.49 10.35
C LEU A 112 -12.16 -3.24 9.44
N LEU A 113 -13.38 -3.57 9.87
CA LEU A 113 -14.60 -3.25 9.11
C LEU A 113 -14.76 -1.73 8.91
N ALA A 114 -14.48 -0.94 9.95
CA ALA A 114 -14.58 0.52 9.91
C ALA A 114 -13.59 1.19 8.94
N VAL A 115 -12.51 0.52 8.50
CA VAL A 115 -11.61 1.01 7.45
C VAL A 115 -11.84 0.32 6.10
N LEU A 116 -12.25 -0.95 6.11
CA LEU A 116 -12.48 -1.75 4.91
C LEU A 116 -13.71 -1.28 4.13
N VAL A 117 -14.85 -1.10 4.82
CA VAL A 117 -16.10 -0.70 4.16
C VAL A 117 -15.97 0.68 3.52
N PRO A 118 -15.45 1.73 4.20
CA PRO A 118 -15.17 3.00 3.54
C PRO A 118 -14.17 2.86 2.39
N HIS A 119 -13.17 1.99 2.50
CA HIS A 119 -12.22 1.78 1.41
C HIS A 119 -12.91 1.23 0.14
N TRP A 120 -13.83 0.28 0.26
CA TRP A 120 -14.63 -0.19 -0.88
C TRP A 120 -15.45 0.94 -1.52
N VAL A 121 -16.08 1.78 -0.71
CA VAL A 121 -16.83 2.94 -1.21
C VAL A 121 -15.91 3.94 -1.93
N ILE A 122 -14.69 4.14 -1.43
CA ILE A 122 -13.67 4.96 -2.12
C ILE A 122 -13.29 4.34 -3.46
N LEU A 123 -13.09 3.02 -3.54
CA LEU A 123 -12.80 2.34 -4.80
C LEU A 123 -13.97 2.56 -5.79
N LEU A 124 -15.22 2.33 -5.35
CA LEU A 124 -16.38 2.54 -6.21
C LEU A 124 -16.52 4.00 -6.70
N GLY A 125 -16.28 4.99 -5.83
CA GLY A 125 -16.53 6.40 -6.14
C GLY A 125 -15.34 7.18 -6.70
N CYS A 126 -14.10 6.73 -6.48
CA CYS A 126 -12.90 7.49 -6.83
C CYS A 126 -11.95 6.74 -7.77
N TRP A 127 -12.15 5.45 -8.06
CA TRP A 127 -11.26 4.68 -8.93
C TRP A 127 -11.06 5.32 -10.30
N ASN A 128 -12.14 5.80 -10.91
CA ASN A 128 -12.11 6.47 -12.22
C ASN A 128 -11.65 7.94 -12.15
N HIS A 129 -11.26 8.45 -10.98
CA HIS A 129 -10.95 9.85 -10.75
C HIS A 129 -9.60 10.04 -10.04
N LEU A 130 -8.52 9.97 -10.83
CA LEU A 130 -7.12 10.09 -10.37
C LEU A 130 -6.80 11.42 -9.65
N ASN A 131 -7.62 12.45 -9.82
CA ASN A 131 -7.47 13.76 -9.18
C ASN A 131 -8.21 13.86 -7.82
N ARG A 132 -8.68 12.75 -7.26
CA ARG A 132 -9.36 12.71 -5.96
C ARG A 132 -8.39 12.37 -4.83
N SER A 133 -8.55 13.04 -3.70
CA SER A 133 -7.82 12.77 -2.47
C SER A 133 -8.53 11.67 -1.70
N LEU A 134 -7.90 10.49 -1.61
CA LEU A 134 -8.42 9.36 -0.82
C LEU A 134 -8.60 9.71 0.67
N ILE A 135 -7.83 10.69 1.17
CA ILE A 135 -7.93 11.18 2.55
C ILE A 135 -9.23 11.97 2.74
N LYS A 136 -9.51 12.93 1.85
CA LYS A 136 -10.76 13.70 1.89
C LYS A 136 -11.97 12.79 1.65
N ALA A 137 -11.86 11.83 0.73
CA ALA A 137 -12.91 10.85 0.49
C ALA A 137 -13.23 10.04 1.76
N ALA A 138 -12.21 9.55 2.46
CA ALA A 138 -12.39 8.87 3.74
C ALA A 138 -13.03 9.77 4.82
N GLN A 139 -12.71 11.07 4.84
CA GLN A 139 -13.34 12.03 5.76
C GLN A 139 -14.82 12.25 5.46
N VAL A 140 -15.19 12.40 4.18
CA VAL A 140 -16.58 12.53 3.75
C VAL A 140 -17.38 11.28 4.13
N ILE A 141 -16.86 10.09 3.82
CA ILE A 141 -17.54 8.83 4.17
C ILE A 141 -17.69 8.70 5.69
N ARG A 142 -16.68 9.11 6.47
CA ARG A 142 -16.77 9.11 7.94
C ARG A 142 -17.85 10.04 8.45
N GLY A 143 -18.01 11.23 7.86
CA GLY A 143 -19.10 12.14 8.19
C GLY A 143 -20.48 11.58 7.86
N LEU A 144 -20.57 10.71 6.85
CA LEU A 144 -21.79 10.03 6.43
C LEU A 144 -21.95 8.62 7.01
N ALA A 145 -21.06 8.18 7.92
CA ALA A 145 -21.13 6.85 8.53
C ALA A 145 -22.45 6.57 9.27
N PRO A 146 -23.08 7.54 9.97
CA PRO A 146 -24.40 7.31 10.58
C PRO A 146 -25.48 6.94 9.55
N LEU A 147 -25.42 7.49 8.33
CA LEU A 147 -26.37 7.16 7.26
C LEU A 147 -26.24 5.69 6.85
N LEU A 148 -25.01 5.18 6.75
CA LEU A 148 -24.75 3.75 6.50
C LEU A 148 -25.25 2.88 7.64
N ALA A 149 -25.05 3.30 8.89
CA ALA A 149 -25.47 2.56 10.08
C ALA A 149 -27.00 2.46 10.19
N VAL A 150 -27.73 3.55 9.99
CA VAL A 150 -29.20 3.57 10.07
C VAL A 150 -29.85 2.86 8.88
N SER A 151 -29.17 2.82 7.74
CA SER A 151 -29.63 2.09 6.54
C SER A 151 -29.27 0.61 6.58
N PHE A 152 -28.46 0.19 7.55
CA PHE A 152 -28.00 -1.19 7.70
C PHE A 152 -29.20 -2.12 7.96
N GLY A 153 -29.23 -3.28 7.28
CA GLY A 153 -30.35 -4.23 7.37
C GLY A 153 -31.49 -3.98 6.38
N HIS A 154 -31.49 -2.88 5.63
CA HIS A 154 -32.48 -2.62 4.57
C HIS A 154 -31.78 -2.32 3.23
N LEU A 155 -31.79 -3.30 2.32
CA LEU A 155 -31.06 -3.21 1.04
C LEU A 155 -31.40 -1.94 0.23
N ALA A 156 -32.68 -1.58 0.14
CA ALA A 156 -33.11 -0.39 -0.58
C ALA A 156 -32.54 0.91 0.03
N LYS A 157 -32.62 1.06 1.35
CA LYS A 157 -32.09 2.23 2.07
C LYS A 157 -30.56 2.29 1.97
N LEU A 158 -29.89 1.14 2.10
CA LEU A 158 -28.44 1.06 1.99
C LEU A 158 -27.95 1.43 0.59
N THR A 159 -28.67 0.99 -0.45
CA THR A 159 -28.36 1.35 -1.83
C THR A 159 -28.47 2.86 -2.02
N GLU A 160 -29.51 3.48 -1.47
CA GLU A 160 -29.70 4.92 -1.56
C GLU A 160 -28.63 5.70 -0.80
N ALA A 161 -28.31 5.28 0.42
CA ALA A 161 -27.21 5.83 1.20
C ALA A 161 -25.87 5.78 0.44
N LEU A 162 -25.57 4.64 -0.19
CA LEU A 162 -24.37 4.48 -1.00
C LEU A 162 -24.39 5.40 -2.22
N ARG A 163 -25.51 5.56 -2.93
CA ARG A 163 -25.62 6.50 -4.05
C ARG A 163 -25.35 7.94 -3.62
N VAL A 164 -25.92 8.37 -2.49
CA VAL A 164 -25.67 9.71 -1.92
C VAL A 164 -24.18 9.91 -1.64
N ILE A 165 -23.54 8.94 -0.98
CA ILE A 165 -22.11 9.01 -0.68
C ILE A 165 -21.28 9.06 -1.97
N LEU A 166 -21.55 8.17 -2.93
CA LEU A 166 -20.83 8.11 -4.20
C LEU A 166 -20.96 9.43 -4.97
N ASN A 167 -22.17 10.01 -5.01
CA ASN A 167 -22.40 11.32 -5.64
C ASN A 167 -21.63 12.46 -4.94
N GLY A 168 -21.54 12.42 -3.61
CA GLY A 168 -20.70 13.35 -2.84
C GLY A 168 -19.21 13.22 -3.17
N LEU A 169 -18.74 12.00 -3.44
CA LEU A 169 -17.35 11.72 -3.82
C LEU A 169 -17.02 12.16 -5.26
N THR A 170 -17.96 12.00 -6.20
CA THR A 170 -17.76 12.41 -7.60
C THR A 170 -17.65 13.93 -7.72
N HIS A 171 -18.37 14.72 -6.93
CA HIS A 171 -18.34 16.18 -6.98
C HIS A 171 -17.30 16.81 -6.03
N GLY A 172 -16.94 16.13 -4.95
CA GLY A 172 -16.02 16.61 -3.92
C GLY A 172 -14.56 16.14 -4.04
N CYS A 173 -13.83 16.26 -2.92
CA CYS A 173 -12.55 15.60 -2.68
C CYS A 173 -11.40 15.86 -3.69
N ARG A 174 -11.42 16.97 -4.43
CA ARG A 174 -10.33 17.30 -5.38
C ARG A 174 -9.00 17.48 -4.66
N THR A 175 -7.95 16.89 -5.24
CA THR A 175 -6.56 17.17 -4.88
C THR A 175 -6.18 18.48 -5.55
N PRO A 176 -5.71 19.51 -4.80
CA PRO A 176 -5.28 20.76 -5.40
C PRO A 176 -4.10 20.50 -6.36
N SER A 177 -4.10 21.16 -7.52
CA SER A 177 -2.96 21.13 -8.44
C SER A 177 -1.76 21.76 -7.77
N ARG A 178 -0.76 20.95 -7.38
CA ARG A 178 0.52 21.46 -6.88
C ARG A 178 1.45 21.72 -8.05
N ARG A 179 1.77 22.99 -8.30
CA ARG A 179 2.69 23.45 -9.36
C ARG A 179 4.13 22.91 -9.25
N GLN A 180 4.54 22.32 -8.12
CA GLN A 180 5.96 22.12 -7.82
C GLN A 180 6.42 20.66 -7.61
N HIS A 181 5.52 19.71 -7.37
CA HIS A 181 5.90 18.29 -7.23
C HIS A 181 4.82 17.36 -7.78
N ARG A 182 5.24 16.48 -8.70
CA ARG A 182 4.41 15.42 -9.30
C ARG A 182 4.01 14.41 -8.21
N ASN A 183 2.76 13.97 -8.18
CA ASN A 183 2.32 12.87 -7.32
C ASN A 183 3.05 11.59 -7.74
N THR A 184 4.03 11.15 -6.95
CA THR A 184 4.57 9.80 -7.04
C THR A 184 3.68 8.90 -6.20
N TRP A 185 3.01 7.97 -6.88
CA TRP A 185 2.29 6.85 -6.27
C TRP A 185 3.27 5.88 -5.62
#